data_AF-A0A2V7B714-F1
#
_entry.id   AF-A0A2V7B714-F1
#
_cell.length_a   1.000
_cell.length_b   1.000
_cell.length_c   1.000
_cell.angle_alpha   90.00
_cell.angle_beta   90.00
_cell.angle_gamma   90.00
#
_symmetry.space_group_name_H-M   'P 1'
#
loop_
_entity.id
_entity.type
_entity.pdbx_description
1 polymer ?
#
loop_
_entity_poly.entity_id
_entity_poly.type
_entity_poly.pdbx_seq_one_letter_code
_entity_poly.pdbx_strand_id
1 'polypeptide(L)'
;MTTRYASGRREGITEELVSALADYEAGPFAEREKTALRYADRMYFDHHTVDDALFAEVRARFSEDETLELTWVIAEFIALGKVIHVLGLPYGAVEPITPSP
;
A
#
# COMPACT_ATOMS: atom_id res chain seq x y z
N MET A 1 -3.39 -6.25 -9.71
CA MET A 1 -3.62 -4.79 -9.57
C MET A 1 -2.26 -4.13 -9.52
N THR A 2 -1.80 -3.53 -10.63
CA THR A 2 -0.41 -3.02 -10.74
C THR A 2 -0.42 -1.64 -11.40
N THR A 3 -0.91 -0.64 -10.67
CA THR A 3 -0.64 0.76 -10.99
C THR A 3 0.67 1.11 -10.29
N ARG A 4 1.80 1.07 -11.01
CA ARG A 4 3.11 1.47 -10.47
C ARG A 4 3.35 2.92 -10.85
N TYR A 5 3.55 3.80 -9.88
CA TYR A 5 4.22 5.06 -10.17
C TYR A 5 5.63 4.74 -10.69
N ALA A 6 6.05 5.36 -11.79
CA ALA A 6 7.39 5.18 -12.33
C ALA A 6 8.51 5.50 -11.31
N SER A 7 8.18 6.22 -10.23
CA SER A 7 9.04 6.50 -9.08
C SER A 7 9.33 5.29 -8.19
N GLY A 8 8.38 4.37 -7.97
CA GLY A 8 8.58 3.23 -7.06
C GLY A 8 9.74 2.31 -7.47
N ARG A 9 9.95 2.13 -8.78
CA ARG A 9 11.10 1.38 -9.33
C ARG A 9 12.45 2.09 -9.07
N ARG A 10 12.46 3.41 -8.90
CA ARG A 10 13.66 4.20 -8.63
C ARG A 10 14.05 4.21 -7.14
N GLU A 11 13.13 3.80 -6.27
CA GLU A 11 13.29 3.84 -4.80
C GLU A 11 13.48 2.44 -4.18
N GLY A 12 13.73 1.41 -4.99
CA GLY A 12 14.08 0.06 -4.50
C GLY A 12 12.91 -0.92 -4.42
N ILE A 13 11.72 -0.57 -4.92
CA ILE A 13 10.62 -1.55 -5.09
C ILE A 13 10.96 -2.46 -6.27
N THR A 14 11.41 -3.68 -5.96
CA THR A 14 11.77 -4.69 -6.95
C THR A 14 10.55 -5.50 -7.42
N GLU A 15 10.67 -6.19 -8.55
CA GLU A 15 9.61 -7.08 -9.03
C GLU A 15 9.38 -8.26 -8.07
N GLU A 16 10.42 -8.72 -7.38
CA GLU A 16 10.32 -9.76 -6.35
C GLU A 16 9.45 -9.30 -5.17
N LEU A 17 9.64 -8.06 -4.68
CA LEU A 17 8.80 -7.49 -3.62
C LEU A 17 7.35 -7.38 -4.09
N VAL A 18 7.12 -6.92 -5.32
CA VAL A 18 5.77 -6.81 -5.88
C VAL A 18 5.10 -8.17 -6.00
N SER A 19 5.83 -9.19 -6.45
CA SER A 19 5.31 -10.57 -6.55
C SER A 19 4.99 -11.16 -5.18
N ALA A 20 5.71 -10.76 -4.14
CA ALA A 20 5.51 -11.25 -2.78
C ALA A 20 4.32 -10.60 -2.06
N LEU A 21 3.77 -9.48 -2.55
CA LEU A 21 2.64 -8.79 -1.90
C LEU A 21 1.38 -9.66 -1.75
N ALA A 22 1.17 -10.63 -2.64
CA ALA A 22 0.01 -11.53 -2.54
C ALA A 22 0.07 -12.47 -1.32
N ASP A 23 1.28 -12.74 -0.83
CA ASP A 23 1.55 -13.55 0.37
C ASP A 23 2.68 -12.89 1.17
N TYR A 24 2.42 -11.65 1.61
CA TYR A 24 3.45 -10.83 2.25
C TYR A 24 3.91 -11.38 3.60
N GLU A 25 3.12 -12.26 4.22
CA GLU A 25 3.50 -12.91 5.48
C GLU A 25 4.69 -13.87 5.28
N ALA A 26 4.71 -14.60 4.17
CA ALA A 26 5.85 -15.43 3.75
C ALA A 26 6.88 -14.65 2.92
N GLY A 27 6.56 -13.43 2.51
CA GLY A 27 7.40 -12.58 1.69
C GLY A 27 8.63 -11.99 2.40
N PRO A 28 9.59 -11.44 1.65
CA PRO A 28 10.83 -10.86 2.16
C PRO A 28 10.62 -9.44 2.73
N PHE A 29 9.59 -9.27 3.54
CA PHE A 29 9.26 -8.00 4.21
C PHE A 29 9.74 -8.02 5.65
N ALA A 30 10.20 -6.87 6.15
CA ALA A 30 10.48 -6.69 7.56
C ALA A 30 9.17 -6.72 8.38
N GLU A 31 9.26 -7.07 9.66
CA GLU A 31 8.10 -7.11 10.56
C GLU A 31 7.35 -5.78 10.65
N ARG A 32 8.05 -4.65 10.51
CA ARG A 32 7.43 -3.33 10.43
C ARG A 32 6.54 -3.18 9.18
N GLU A 33 7.00 -3.66 8.04
CA GLU A 33 6.27 -3.62 6.77
C GLU A 33 5.10 -4.58 6.78
N LYS A 34 5.28 -5.82 7.28
CA LYS A 34 4.17 -6.77 7.45
C LYS A 34 3.07 -6.24 8.36
N THR A 35 3.44 -5.54 9.44
CA THR A 35 2.46 -4.90 10.33
C THR A 35 1.67 -3.83 9.60
N ALA A 36 2.33 -2.99 8.78
CA ALA A 36 1.64 -2.01 7.94
C ALA A 36 0.70 -2.67 6.90
N LEU A 37 1.13 -3.77 6.28
CA LEU A 37 0.33 -4.52 5.31
C LEU A 37 -0.91 -5.16 5.96
N ARG A 38 -0.76 -5.80 7.12
CA ARG A 38 -1.90 -6.31 7.90
C ARG A 38 -2.89 -5.21 8.28
N TYR A 39 -2.37 -4.05 8.68
CA TYR A 39 -3.20 -2.90 9.00
C TYR A 39 -3.96 -2.38 7.76
N ALA A 40 -3.28 -2.27 6.62
CA ALA A 40 -3.89 -1.88 5.36
C ALA A 40 -4.98 -2.87 4.90
N ASP A 41 -4.75 -4.18 5.01
CA ASP A 41 -5.74 -5.21 4.68
C ASP A 41 -7.00 -5.06 5.52
N ARG A 42 -6.88 -4.93 6.84
CA ARG A 42 -8.06 -4.73 7.70
C ARG A 42 -8.77 -3.43 7.39
N MET A 43 -8.04 -2.32 7.19
CA MET A 43 -8.62 -1.04 6.77
C MET A 43 -9.41 -1.14 5.46
N TYR A 44 -8.95 -1.96 4.51
CA TYR A 44 -9.61 -2.13 3.21
C TYR A 44 -10.80 -3.10 3.25
N PHE A 45 -10.62 -4.28 3.85
CA PHE A 45 -11.62 -5.36 3.80
C PHE A 45 -12.67 -5.25 4.90
N ASP A 46 -12.26 -4.93 6.14
CA ASP A 46 -13.16 -4.82 7.28
C ASP A 46 -12.54 -3.95 8.40
N HIS A 47 -12.68 -2.63 8.28
CA HIS A 47 -12.09 -1.68 9.22
C HIS A 47 -12.63 -1.80 10.65
N HIS A 48 -13.75 -2.50 10.87
CA HIS A 48 -14.25 -2.80 12.23
C HIS A 48 -13.39 -3.83 12.96
N THR A 49 -12.54 -4.58 12.24
CA THR A 49 -11.58 -5.55 12.80
C THR A 49 -10.23 -4.94 13.15
N VAL A 50 -10.08 -3.62 12.98
CA VAL A 50 -8.95 -2.86 13.53
C VAL A 50 -9.21 -2.70 15.04
N ASP A 51 -8.85 -3.74 15.78
CA ASP A 51 -9.02 -3.84 17.22
C ASP A 51 -7.81 -3.27 17.99
N ASP A 52 -7.96 -3.17 19.31
CA ASP A 52 -6.90 -2.66 20.19
C ASP A 52 -5.61 -3.48 20.09
N ALA A 53 -5.72 -4.79 19.81
CA ALA A 53 -4.58 -5.68 19.63
C ALA A 53 -3.75 -5.28 18.40
N LEU A 54 -4.39 -5.08 17.24
CA LEU A 54 -3.69 -4.62 16.05
C LEU A 54 -3.12 -3.22 16.23
N PHE A 55 -3.88 -2.31 16.83
CA PHE A 55 -3.40 -0.96 17.09
C PHE A 55 -2.21 -0.95 18.05
N ALA A 56 -2.14 -1.88 19.01
CA ALA A 56 -0.97 -2.06 19.85
C ALA A 56 0.25 -2.55 19.06
N GLU A 57 0.06 -3.47 18.11
CA GLU A 57 1.15 -3.93 17.23
C GLU A 57 1.68 -2.81 16.32
N VAL A 58 0.79 -1.97 15.78
CA VAL A 58 1.16 -0.78 15.00
C VAL A 58 1.94 0.19 15.88
N ARG A 59 1.40 0.59 17.04
CA ARG A 59 2.08 1.53 17.95
C ARG A 59 3.40 1.01 18.53
N ALA A 60 3.63 -0.31 18.54
CA ALA A 60 4.90 -0.89 18.95
C ALA A 60 6.01 -0.71 17.90
N ARG A 61 5.67 -0.39 16.64
CA ARG A 61 6.58 -0.33 15.49
C ARG A 61 6.59 1.03 14.77
N PHE A 62 5.62 1.88 15.07
CA PHE A 62 5.45 3.20 14.50
C PHE A 62 5.26 4.22 15.62
N SER A 63 5.85 5.42 15.47
CA SER A 63 5.53 6.55 16.35
C SER A 63 4.07 6.99 16.19
N GLU A 64 3.60 7.90 17.04
CA GLU A 64 2.25 8.47 16.90
C GLU A 64 2.07 9.20 15.57
N ASP A 65 3.03 10.06 15.20
CA ASP A 65 3.04 10.77 13.92
C ASP A 65 3.09 9.79 12.73
N GLU A 66 3.97 8.77 12.79
CA GLU A 66 4.05 7.75 11.75
C GLU A 66 2.76 6.92 11.64
N THR A 67 2.08 6.66 12.76
CA THR A 67 0.80 5.93 12.77
C THR A 67 -0.31 6.75 12.10
N LEU A 68 -0.34 8.06 12.36
CA LEU A 68 -1.27 8.97 11.72
C LEU A 68 -1.02 9.07 10.21
N GLU A 69 0.23 9.28 9.80
CA GLU A 69 0.63 9.32 8.39
C GLU A 69 0.33 8.00 7.67
N LEU A 70 0.66 6.86 8.29
CA LEU A 70 0.37 5.54 7.73
C LEU A 70 -1.14 5.36 7.52
N THR A 71 -1.95 5.72 8.51
CA THR A 71 -3.42 5.64 8.43
C THR A 71 -3.95 6.53 7.32
N TRP A 72 -3.43 7.75 7.20
CA TRP A 72 -3.81 8.71 6.16
C TRP A 72 -3.52 8.17 4.75
N VAL A 73 -2.29 7.70 4.52
CA VAL A 73 -1.87 7.17 3.22
C VAL A 73 -2.69 5.94 2.82
N ILE A 74 -2.95 5.03 3.76
CA ILE A 74 -3.83 3.87 3.52
C ILE A 74 -5.21 4.35 3.09
N ALA A 75 -5.83 5.28 3.83
CA ALA A 75 -7.15 5.79 3.52
C ALA A 75 -7.22 6.46 2.14
N GLU A 76 -6.19 7.25 1.79
CA GLU A 76 -6.08 7.91 0.48
C GLU A 76 -6.08 6.90 -0.67
N PHE A 77 -5.26 5.85 -0.60
CA PHE A 77 -5.21 4.84 -1.66
C PHE A 77 -6.49 3.99 -1.75
N ILE A 78 -7.15 3.72 -0.62
CA ILE A 78 -8.47 3.07 -0.61
C ILE A 78 -9.50 3.94 -1.34
N ALA A 79 -9.54 5.24 -1.02
CA ALA A 79 -10.46 6.18 -1.66
C ALA A 79 -10.15 6.34 -3.15
N LEU A 80 -8.88 6.47 -3.51
CA LEU A 80 -8.42 6.58 -4.90
C LEU A 80 -8.85 5.37 -5.73
N GLY A 81 -8.66 4.15 -5.23
CA GLY A 81 -9.09 2.92 -5.92
C GLY A 81 -10.59 2.91 -6.22
N LYS A 82 -11.41 3.38 -5.27
CA LYS A 82 -12.86 3.53 -5.45
C LYS A 82 -13.21 4.60 -6.48
N VAL A 83 -12.55 5.75 -6.45
CA VAL A 83 -12.77 6.84 -7.43
C VAL A 83 -12.44 6.38 -8.85
N ILE A 84 -11.28 5.73 -9.04
CA ILE A 84 -10.87 5.17 -10.33
C ILE A 84 -11.93 4.22 -10.86
N HIS A 85 -12.41 3.31 -10.01
CA HIS A 85 -13.43 2.34 -10.38
C HIS A 85 -14.76 2.99 -10.75
N VAL A 86 -15.29 3.88 -9.91
CA VAL A 86 -16.59 4.53 -10.10
C VAL A 86 -16.63 5.40 -11.35
N LEU A 87 -15.53 6.10 -11.65
CA LEU A 87 -15.45 7.00 -12.80
C LEU A 87 -14.96 6.31 -14.08
N GLY A 88 -14.59 5.02 -14.02
CA GLY A 88 -14.06 4.28 -15.17
C GLY A 88 -12.78 4.90 -15.74
N LEU A 89 -11.95 5.52 -14.88
CA LEU A 89 -10.73 6.19 -15.34
C LEU A 89 -9.75 5.16 -15.90
N PRO A 90 -8.98 5.47 -16.95
CA PRO A 90 -7.89 4.61 -17.37
C PRO A 90 -6.79 4.60 -16.30
N TYR A 91 -6.33 3.41 -15.92
CA TYR A 91 -5.22 3.21 -14.98
C TYR A 91 -4.32 2.06 -15.45
N GLY A 92 -3.03 2.15 -15.15
CA GLY A 92 -2.06 1.09 -15.50
C GLY A 92 -1.66 1.01 -16.98
N ALA A 93 -2.13 1.93 -17.84
CA ALA A 93 -1.60 2.07 -19.18
C ALA A 93 -0.18 2.65 -19.10
N VAL A 94 0.82 1.87 -19.51
CA VAL A 94 2.17 2.38 -19.74
C VAL A 94 2.11 3.19 -21.03
N GLU A 95 2.06 4.52 -20.92
CA GLU A 95 2.31 5.35 -22.09
C GLU A 95 3.76 5.12 -22.53
N PRO A 96 4.03 4.81 -23.81
CA PRO A 96 5.41 4.67 -24.27
C PRO A 96 6.13 5.99 -24.04
N ILE A 97 7.24 5.93 -23.30
CA ILE A 97 8.20 7.03 -23.18
C ILE A 97 8.73 7.36 -24.58
N THR A 98 8.06 8.27 -25.26
CA THR A 98 8.63 8.93 -26.45
C THR A 98 9.64 9.94 -25.93
N PRO A 99 10.93 9.86 -26.31
CA PRO A 99 11.90 10.87 -25.92
C PRO A 99 11.45 12.24 -26.43
N SER A 100 11.51 13.25 -25.56
CA SER A 100 11.31 14.65 -25.95
C SER A 100 12.40 15.05 -26.96
N PRO A 101 12.09 15.88 -27.97
CA PRO A 101 13.05 16.28 -29.00
C PRO A 101 14.26 17.05 -28.44
#